data_AF-A0A3B9C2U3-F1
#
_entry.id   AF-A0A3B9C2U3-F1
#
_cell.length_a   1.000
_cell.length_b   1.000
_cell.length_c   1.000
_cell.angle_alpha   90.00
_cell.angle_beta   90.00
_cell.angle_gamma   90.00
#
_symmetry.space_group_name_H-M   'P 1'
#
loop_
_entity.id
_entity.type
_entity.pdbx_description
1 polymer ?
#
loop_
_entity_poly.entity_id
_entity_poly.type
_entity_poly.pdbx_seq_one_letter_code
_entity_poly.pdbx_strand_id
1 'polypeptide(L)'
;MTFLCYFISIDSGLISDDYKILLQGSNGFTDHQFFRPGTFWLNMALFGRCVSLYHLCNVILHAGNAILLWYIGAQWFKAKLPSYRPFLTAIFFVCWPTHVDSVVWISGAASVFSTFFFLCSLYCLFQFDKNGKSFYFLTAFACWFAALCTYESTWVGLWIIPMIFYWKRNWPWKKILRLFFSLLLVFLSYLLLRNQFMGDWIGTYGELHQKVDV
;
A
#
# COMPACT_ATOMS: atom_id res chain seq x y z
N MET A 1 17.90 -4.85 15.96
CA MET A 1 16.94 -3.97 16.66
C MET A 1 15.56 -4.04 16.02
N THR A 2 15.41 -3.80 14.71
CA THR A 2 14.15 -3.87 13.93
C THR A 2 13.31 -5.14 14.18
N PHE A 3 13.91 -6.32 14.02
CA PHE A 3 13.20 -7.60 14.26
C PHE A 3 12.73 -7.80 15.70
N LEU A 4 13.47 -7.25 16.67
CA LEU A 4 13.10 -7.33 18.08
C LEU A 4 11.83 -6.49 18.33
N CYS A 5 11.73 -5.31 17.70
CA CYS A 5 10.53 -4.49 17.75
C CYS A 5 9.31 -5.22 17.15
N TYR A 6 9.48 -5.93 16.03
CA TYR A 6 8.39 -6.74 15.43
C TYR A 6 7.96 -7.91 16.31
N PHE A 7 8.90 -8.56 16.99
CA PHE A 7 8.57 -9.67 17.88
C PHE A 7 7.81 -9.17 19.13
N ILE A 8 8.30 -8.09 19.74
CA ILE A 8 7.65 -7.46 20.90
C ILE A 8 6.27 -6.93 20.54
N SER A 9 6.08 -6.43 19.32
CA SER A 9 4.80 -5.84 18.93
C SER A 9 3.64 -6.84 18.89
N ILE A 10 3.92 -8.12 18.64
CA ILE A 10 2.89 -9.15 18.57
C ILE A 10 2.14 -9.29 19.90
N ASP A 11 2.83 -9.07 21.02
CA ASP A 11 2.26 -9.19 22.37
C ASP A 11 1.89 -7.83 23.01
N SER A 12 2.23 -6.70 22.38
CA SER A 12 2.07 -5.37 22.98
C SER A 12 0.65 -4.80 22.94
N GLY A 13 -0.31 -5.50 22.32
CA GLY A 13 -1.69 -5.02 22.18
C GLY A 13 -1.77 -3.75 21.31
N LEU A 14 -2.68 -2.84 21.65
CA LEU A 14 -2.93 -1.60 20.90
C LEU A 14 -2.04 -0.48 21.42
N ILE A 15 -1.57 0.38 20.52
CA ILE A 15 -0.62 1.44 20.84
C ILE A 15 -1.21 2.81 20.47
N SER A 16 -1.07 3.79 21.36
CA SER A 16 -1.39 5.21 21.08
C SER A 16 -2.83 5.46 20.61
N ASP A 17 -3.03 5.89 19.36
CA ASP A 17 -4.31 6.21 18.74
C ASP A 17 -5.08 4.98 18.24
N ASP A 18 -4.49 3.79 18.27
CA ASP A 18 -5.16 2.52 17.93
C ASP A 18 -6.45 2.34 18.77
N TYR A 19 -6.44 2.80 20.03
CA TYR A 19 -7.61 2.81 20.91
C TYR A 19 -8.72 3.74 20.40
N LYS A 20 -8.36 4.92 19.88
CA LYS A 20 -9.33 5.86 19.31
C LYS A 20 -9.97 5.28 18.05
N ILE A 21 -9.19 4.62 17.20
CA ILE A 21 -9.70 3.94 16.00
C ILE A 21 -10.63 2.79 16.38
N LEU A 22 -10.31 2.01 17.42
CA LEU A 22 -11.17 0.93 17.90
C LEU A 22 -12.51 1.42 18.45
N LEU A 23 -12.49 2.48 19.26
CA LEU A 23 -13.70 3.07 19.83
C LEU A 23 -14.59 3.70 18.74
N GLN A 24 -13.98 4.34 17.73
CA GLN A 24 -14.69 4.86 16.57
C GLN A 24 -15.27 3.72 15.72
N GLY A 25 -14.51 2.64 15.52
CA GLY A 25 -14.95 1.47 14.74
C GLY A 25 -16.04 0.63 15.42
N SER A 26 -16.05 0.55 16.76
CA SER A 26 -17.06 -0.21 17.50
C SER A 26 -18.44 0.45 17.50
N ASN A 27 -18.50 1.77 17.37
CA ASN A 27 -19.74 2.54 17.41
C ASN A 27 -20.39 2.72 16.03
N GLY A 28 -19.79 2.15 14.98
CA GLY A 28 -20.15 2.43 13.59
C GLY A 28 -19.64 3.80 13.17
N PHE A 29 -18.94 3.89 12.04
CA PHE A 29 -18.48 5.18 11.51
C PHE A 29 -19.68 5.99 11.02
N THR A 30 -20.30 6.75 11.91
CA THR A 30 -21.38 7.70 11.57
C THR A 30 -20.83 9.07 11.15
N ASP A 31 -19.53 9.32 11.31
CA ASP A 31 -18.91 10.61 11.00
C ASP A 31 -17.90 10.51 9.86
N HIS A 32 -18.00 11.47 8.94
CA HIS A 32 -17.22 11.71 7.71
C HIS A 32 -15.69 11.90 7.91
N GLN A 33 -15.12 11.44 9.01
CA GLN A 33 -13.85 11.97 9.51
C GLN A 33 -12.63 11.07 9.32
N PHE A 34 -12.76 9.81 8.91
CA PHE A 34 -11.57 8.95 8.78
C PHE A 34 -11.75 7.85 7.71
N PHE A 35 -11.10 7.98 6.55
CA PHE A 35 -11.07 6.95 5.49
C PHE A 35 -10.02 5.86 5.70
N ARG A 36 -9.18 6.00 6.72
CA ARG A 36 -8.13 5.03 7.04
C ARG A 36 -8.56 3.75 7.79
N PRO A 37 -9.84 3.48 8.15
CA PRO A 37 -10.15 2.23 8.83
C PRO A 37 -10.31 1.06 7.86
N GLY A 38 -10.13 1.19 6.54
CA GLY A 38 -10.29 0.06 5.60
C GLY A 38 -9.42 -1.15 5.94
N THR A 39 -8.13 -0.93 6.26
CA THR A 39 -7.22 -1.99 6.74
C THR A 39 -7.62 -2.49 8.12
N PHE A 40 -8.11 -1.61 8.99
CA PHE A 40 -8.59 -1.98 10.31
C PHE A 40 -9.85 -2.86 10.26
N TRP A 41 -10.86 -2.49 9.46
CA TRP A 41 -12.06 -3.28 9.19
C TRP A 41 -11.73 -4.64 8.60
N LEU A 42 -10.79 -4.69 7.66
CA LEU A 42 -10.31 -5.94 7.10
C LEU A 42 -9.71 -6.83 8.19
N ASN A 43 -8.85 -6.28 9.05
CA ASN A 43 -8.30 -7.03 10.18
C ASN A 43 -9.37 -7.46 11.19
N MET A 44 -10.32 -6.59 11.54
CA MET A 44 -11.44 -6.91 12.44
C MET A 44 -12.35 -8.00 11.86
N ALA A 45 -12.64 -7.94 10.57
CA ALA A 45 -13.45 -8.95 9.88
C ALA A 45 -12.75 -10.31 9.80
N LEU A 46 -11.43 -10.32 9.60
CA LEU A 46 -10.64 -11.56 9.46
C LEU A 46 -10.24 -12.16 10.81
N PHE A 47 -9.90 -11.33 11.79
CA PHE A 47 -9.22 -11.75 13.01
C PHE A 47 -9.98 -11.38 14.29
N GLY A 48 -11.13 -10.71 14.18
CA GLY A 48 -11.95 -10.32 15.34
C GLY A 48 -11.15 -9.45 16.31
N ARG A 49 -11.24 -9.71 17.61
CA ARG A 49 -10.55 -8.92 18.65
C ARG A 49 -9.10 -9.36 18.92
N CYS A 50 -8.56 -10.28 18.14
CA CYS A 50 -7.21 -10.82 18.34
C CYS A 50 -6.16 -9.85 17.78
N VAL A 51 -5.81 -8.82 18.55
CA VAL A 51 -4.88 -7.75 18.16
C VAL A 51 -3.50 -8.28 17.74
N SER A 52 -3.01 -9.34 18.37
CA SER A 52 -1.75 -10.00 18.00
C SER A 52 -1.72 -10.47 16.54
N LEU A 53 -2.88 -10.87 15.98
CA LEU A 53 -2.99 -11.28 14.57
C LEU A 53 -2.90 -10.09 13.61
N TYR A 54 -3.21 -8.88 14.06
CA TYR A 54 -3.11 -7.67 13.26
C TYR A 54 -1.64 -7.32 13.07
N HIS A 55 -0.87 -7.33 14.15
CA HIS A 55 0.59 -7.17 14.14
C HIS A 55 1.26 -8.25 13.29
N LEU A 56 0.85 -9.52 13.46
CA LEU A 56 1.38 -10.61 12.66
C LEU A 56 1.08 -10.43 11.16
N CYS A 57 -0.13 -9.97 10.81
CA CYS A 57 -0.49 -9.67 9.42
C CYS A 57 0.43 -8.59 8.82
N ASN A 58 0.68 -7.50 9.56
CA ASN A 58 1.59 -6.44 9.13
C ASN A 58 3.01 -6.96 8.91
N VAL A 59 3.53 -7.77 9.82
CA VAL A 59 4.88 -8.36 9.71
C VAL A 59 4.97 -9.28 8.49
N ILE A 60 3.96 -10.13 8.25
CA ILE A 60 3.90 -11.02 7.07
C ILE A 60 3.84 -10.19 5.78
N LEU A 61 3.01 -9.15 5.73
CA LEU A 61 2.93 -8.28 4.56
C LEU A 61 4.23 -7.52 4.31
N HIS A 62 4.91 -7.07 5.37
CA HIS A 62 6.22 -6.43 5.26
C HIS A 62 7.28 -7.39 4.71
N ALA A 63 7.28 -8.66 5.13
CA ALA A 63 8.13 -9.69 4.53
C ALA A 63 7.75 -9.94 3.06
N GLY A 64 6.46 -9.98 2.74
CA GLY A 64 5.95 -10.07 1.36
C GLY A 64 6.43 -8.92 0.46
N ASN A 65 6.44 -7.69 0.98
CA ASN A 65 6.98 -6.51 0.31
C ASN A 65 8.46 -6.69 -0.08
N ALA A 66 9.26 -7.23 0.84
CA ALA A 66 10.67 -7.50 0.59
C ALA A 66 10.88 -8.56 -0.49
N ILE A 67 10.07 -9.63 -0.49
CA ILE A 67 10.10 -10.66 -1.52
C ILE A 67 9.73 -10.08 -2.88
N LEU A 68 8.68 -9.25 -2.96
CA LEU A 68 8.28 -8.58 -4.20
C LEU A 68 9.38 -7.63 -4.70
N LEU A 69 10.01 -6.85 -3.82
CA LEU A 69 11.14 -6.00 -4.16
C LEU A 69 12.30 -6.80 -4.71
N TRP A 70 12.61 -7.96 -4.11
CA TRP A 70 13.63 -8.85 -4.63
C TRP A 70 13.31 -9.30 -6.07
N TYR A 71 12.10 -9.79 -6.32
CA TYR A 71 11.70 -10.25 -7.65
C TYR A 71 11.66 -9.11 -8.68
N ILE A 72 11.16 -7.93 -8.31
CA ILE A 72 11.14 -6.75 -9.18
C ILE A 72 12.58 -6.29 -9.48
N GLY A 73 13.43 -6.19 -8.47
CA GLY A 73 14.84 -5.85 -8.61
C GLY A 73 15.58 -6.84 -9.52
N ALA A 74 15.36 -8.14 -9.34
CA ALA A 74 15.93 -9.17 -10.18
C ALA A 74 15.52 -9.02 -11.65
N GLN A 75 14.30 -8.54 -11.92
CA GLN A 75 13.83 -8.23 -13.28
C GLN A 75 14.34 -6.91 -13.83
N TRP A 76 14.68 -5.97 -12.95
CA TRP A 76 15.16 -4.63 -13.29
C TRP A 76 16.64 -4.63 -13.70
N PHE A 77 17.46 -5.46 -13.06
CA PHE A 77 18.92 -5.45 -13.20
C PHE A 77 19.48 -6.53 -14.14
N LYS A 78 18.63 -7.27 -14.87
CA LYS A 78 18.90 -8.48 -15.68
C LYS A 78 20.11 -8.49 -16.63
N ALA A 79 20.92 -7.43 -16.75
CA ALA A 79 22.07 -7.40 -17.64
C ALA A 79 23.30 -6.62 -17.12
N LYS A 80 23.28 -6.03 -15.92
CA LYS A 80 24.37 -5.10 -15.51
C LYS A 80 24.95 -5.31 -14.12
N LEU A 81 24.29 -6.07 -13.24
CA LEU A 81 24.71 -6.14 -11.83
C LEU A 81 24.86 -7.59 -11.34
N PRO A 82 25.73 -7.82 -10.34
CA PRO A 82 25.83 -9.09 -9.63
C PRO A 82 24.48 -9.58 -9.08
N SER A 83 24.23 -10.89 -9.17
CA SER A 83 22.95 -11.55 -8.82
C SER A 83 22.48 -11.30 -7.37
N TYR A 84 23.38 -10.98 -6.44
CA TYR A 84 23.06 -10.79 -5.02
C TYR A 84 22.46 -9.41 -4.67
N ARG A 85 22.57 -8.39 -5.55
CA ARG A 85 22.13 -7.03 -5.18
C ARG A 85 20.63 -6.88 -4.92
N PRO A 86 19.73 -7.44 -5.75
CA PRO A 86 18.29 -7.44 -5.47
C PRO A 86 17.95 -8.07 -4.12
N PHE A 87 18.70 -9.10 -3.71
CA PHE A 87 18.54 -9.74 -2.41
C PHE A 87 19.01 -8.83 -1.28
N LEU A 88 20.16 -8.15 -1.43
CA LEU A 88 20.59 -7.14 -0.47
C LEU A 88 19.58 -6.00 -0.34
N THR A 89 18.98 -5.52 -1.44
CA THR A 89 17.93 -4.49 -1.38
C THR A 89 16.73 -4.93 -0.55
N ALA A 90 16.31 -6.19 -0.68
CA ALA A 90 15.23 -6.74 0.13
C ALA A 90 15.61 -6.86 1.62
N ILE A 91 16.84 -7.30 1.92
CA ILE A 91 17.35 -7.33 3.31
C ILE A 91 17.39 -5.92 3.89
N PHE A 92 17.93 -4.95 3.14
CA PHE A 92 17.99 -3.56 3.59
C PHE A 92 16.58 -3.04 3.87
N PHE A 93 15.62 -3.29 2.99
CA PHE A 93 14.23 -2.89 3.19
C PHE A 93 13.63 -3.46 4.49
N VAL A 94 13.81 -4.75 4.78
CA VAL A 94 13.25 -5.36 6.01
C VAL A 94 13.95 -4.85 7.26
N CYS A 95 15.26 -4.65 7.18
CA CYS A 95 16.07 -4.25 8.32
C CYS A 95 16.00 -2.74 8.61
N TRP A 96 15.51 -1.93 7.66
CA TRP A 96 15.59 -0.48 7.75
C TRP A 96 14.69 0.08 8.86
N PRO A 97 15.23 0.79 9.86
CA PRO A 97 14.48 1.20 11.05
C PRO A 97 13.26 2.07 10.79
N THR A 98 13.24 2.87 9.72
CA THR A 98 12.12 3.79 9.45
C THR A 98 10.83 3.07 9.06
N HIS A 99 10.87 1.76 8.78
CA HIS A 99 9.67 0.98 8.54
C HIS A 99 9.01 0.47 9.82
N VAL A 100 9.71 0.52 10.96
CA VAL A 100 9.22 -0.04 12.23
C VAL A 100 7.90 0.58 12.62
N ASP A 101 7.81 1.91 12.55
CA ASP A 101 6.60 2.64 12.94
C ASP A 101 5.38 2.22 12.10
N SER A 102 5.57 1.99 10.80
CA SER A 102 4.47 1.56 9.91
C SER A 102 4.04 0.12 10.14
N VAL A 103 4.95 -0.76 10.58
CA VAL A 103 4.68 -2.20 10.75
C VAL A 103 4.12 -2.51 12.14
N VAL A 104 4.70 -1.89 13.18
CA VAL A 104 4.33 -2.09 14.59
C VAL A 104 3.06 -1.34 14.96
N TRP A 105 2.75 -0.23 14.30
CA TRP A 105 1.56 0.56 14.60
C TRP A 105 0.39 0.09 13.75
N ILE A 106 -0.71 -0.35 14.38
CA ILE A 106 -1.88 -0.86 13.65
C ILE A 106 -2.53 0.25 12.80
N SER A 107 -2.61 1.46 13.33
CA SER A 107 -3.05 2.65 12.59
C SER A 107 -2.14 2.99 11.40
N GLY A 108 -0.85 2.60 11.47
CA GLY A 108 0.13 2.72 10.39
C GLY A 108 0.01 1.66 9.29
N ALA A 109 -0.77 0.58 9.50
CA ALA A 109 -0.85 -0.57 8.60
C ALA A 109 -1.26 -0.22 7.17
N ALA A 110 -2.00 0.87 6.98
CA ALA A 110 -2.37 1.39 5.66
C ALA A 110 -1.18 1.51 4.69
N SER A 111 -0.02 1.98 5.18
CA SER A 111 1.18 2.12 4.35
C SER A 111 1.79 0.76 3.97
N VAL A 112 1.71 -0.24 4.86
CA VAL A 112 2.24 -1.60 4.63
C VAL A 112 1.42 -2.34 3.57
N PHE A 113 0.09 -2.30 3.71
CA PHE A 113 -0.85 -2.90 2.74
C PHE A 113 -0.77 -2.22 1.38
N SER A 114 -0.77 -0.88 1.35
CA SER A 114 -0.70 -0.13 0.10
C SER A 114 0.62 -0.38 -0.64
N THR A 115 1.73 -0.48 0.08
CA THR A 115 3.03 -0.89 -0.49
C THR A 115 2.93 -2.28 -1.13
N PHE A 116 2.30 -3.25 -0.46
CA PHE A 116 2.15 -4.60 -0.99
C PHE A 116 1.35 -4.64 -2.28
N PHE A 117 0.18 -4.01 -2.28
CA PHE A 117 -0.66 -3.94 -3.46
C PHE A 117 0.00 -3.16 -4.61
N PHE A 118 0.72 -2.07 -4.31
CA PHE A 118 1.47 -1.32 -5.31
C PHE A 118 2.59 -2.15 -5.94
N LEU A 119 3.37 -2.89 -5.13
CA LEU A 119 4.42 -3.77 -5.62
C LEU A 119 3.85 -4.95 -6.43
N CYS A 120 2.73 -5.54 -6.02
CA CYS A 120 1.99 -6.53 -6.80
C CYS A 120 1.57 -5.98 -8.16
N SER A 121 1.07 -4.73 -8.21
CA SER A 121 0.73 -4.06 -9.46
C SER A 121 1.93 -3.93 -10.40
N LEU A 122 3.05 -3.41 -9.88
CA LEU A 122 4.30 -3.29 -10.65
C LEU A 122 4.80 -4.65 -11.14
N TYR A 123 4.80 -5.67 -10.28
CA TYR A 123 5.20 -7.03 -10.66
C TYR A 123 4.32 -7.56 -11.80
N CYS A 124 3.00 -7.42 -11.69
CA CYS A 124 2.07 -7.84 -12.74
C CYS A 124 2.33 -7.08 -14.05
N LEU A 125 2.58 -5.77 -14.02
CA LEU A 125 2.92 -5.01 -15.24
C LEU A 125 4.23 -5.50 -15.88
N PHE A 126 5.24 -5.89 -15.10
CA PHE A 126 6.44 -6.52 -15.65
C PHE A 126 6.15 -7.89 -16.27
N GLN A 127 5.25 -8.67 -15.69
CA GLN A 127 4.85 -9.97 -16.25
C GLN A 127 3.98 -9.80 -17.50
N PHE A 128 3.16 -8.74 -17.58
CA PHE A 128 2.47 -8.34 -18.80
C PHE A 128 3.45 -7.95 -19.91
N ASP A 129 4.48 -7.16 -19.59
CA ASP A 129 5.51 -6.76 -20.55
C ASP A 129 6.23 -7.96 -21.19
N LYS A 130 6.52 -9.00 -20.39
CA LYS A 130 7.18 -10.21 -20.87
C LYS A 130 6.27 -11.15 -21.64
N ASN A 131 5.06 -11.39 -21.14
CA ASN A 131 4.21 -12.49 -21.60
C ASN A 131 3.06 -12.02 -22.50
N GLY A 132 2.77 -10.71 -22.54
CA GLY A 132 1.66 -10.12 -23.30
C GLY A 132 0.25 -10.50 -22.81
N LYS A 133 0.10 -11.29 -21.75
CA LYS A 133 -1.19 -11.80 -21.27
C LYS A 133 -2.00 -10.70 -20.57
N SER A 134 -3.20 -10.41 -21.08
CA SER A 134 -4.12 -9.39 -20.54
C SER A 134 -4.48 -9.58 -19.07
N PHE A 135 -4.50 -10.82 -18.57
CA PHE A 135 -4.71 -11.12 -17.16
C PHE A 135 -3.78 -10.33 -16.24
N TYR A 136 -2.48 -10.29 -16.55
CA TYR A 136 -1.52 -9.52 -15.74
C TYR A 136 -1.78 -8.02 -15.77
N PHE A 137 -2.29 -7.51 -16.89
CA PHE A 137 -2.63 -6.10 -17.02
C PHE A 137 -3.85 -5.74 -16.17
N LEU A 138 -4.90 -6.57 -16.21
CA LEU A 138 -6.11 -6.36 -15.39
C LEU A 138 -5.81 -6.50 -13.89
N THR A 139 -5.07 -7.54 -13.51
CA THR A 139 -4.65 -7.77 -12.12
C THR A 139 -3.78 -6.61 -11.62
N ALA A 140 -2.93 -6.02 -12.46
CA ALA A 140 -2.15 -4.85 -12.07
C ALA A 140 -3.02 -3.65 -11.69
N PHE A 141 -4.06 -3.35 -12.46
CA PHE A 141 -4.98 -2.26 -12.14
C PHE A 141 -5.81 -2.54 -10.89
N ALA A 142 -6.29 -3.78 -10.74
CA ALA A 142 -7.02 -4.20 -9.54
C ALA A 142 -6.15 -4.06 -8.28
N CYS A 143 -4.88 -4.50 -8.34
CA CYS A 143 -3.95 -4.32 -7.24
C CYS A 143 -3.69 -2.84 -6.95
N TRP A 144 -3.46 -2.00 -7.96
CA TRP A 144 -3.21 -0.57 -7.71
C TRP A 144 -4.46 0.15 -7.17
N PHE A 145 -5.66 -0.23 -7.62
CA PHE A 145 -6.90 0.25 -7.02
C PHE A 145 -7.01 -0.13 -5.53
N ALA A 146 -6.67 -1.36 -5.17
CA ALA A 146 -6.61 -1.78 -3.76
C ALA A 146 -5.54 -0.99 -2.96
N ALA A 147 -4.43 -0.62 -3.59
CA ALA A 147 -3.42 0.26 -2.99
C ALA A 147 -3.99 1.67 -2.70
N LEU A 148 -4.77 2.24 -3.63
CA LEU A 148 -5.45 3.53 -3.43
C LEU A 148 -6.50 3.47 -2.33
N CYS A 149 -7.26 2.38 -2.25
CA CYS A 149 -8.26 2.17 -1.19
C CYS A 149 -7.64 2.00 0.21
N THR A 150 -6.38 1.54 0.28
CA THR A 150 -5.67 1.38 1.56
C THR A 150 -4.91 2.65 1.95
N TYR A 151 -4.25 3.30 1.00
CA TYR A 151 -3.54 4.55 1.25
C TYR A 151 -3.56 5.46 0.01
N GLU A 152 -4.23 6.60 0.13
CA GLU A 152 -4.49 7.52 -0.97
C GLU A 152 -3.20 8.06 -1.60
N SER A 153 -2.11 8.18 -0.84
CA SER A 153 -0.83 8.71 -1.32
C SER A 153 -0.19 7.85 -2.42
N THR A 154 -0.71 6.64 -2.67
CA THR A 154 -0.29 5.80 -3.79
C THR A 154 -0.73 6.32 -5.17
N TRP A 155 -1.50 7.43 -5.22
CA TRP A 155 -1.80 8.17 -6.46
C TRP A 155 -0.56 8.58 -7.24
N VAL A 156 0.59 8.73 -6.56
CA VAL A 156 1.90 9.00 -7.19
C VAL A 156 2.27 7.91 -8.23
N GLY A 157 1.68 6.72 -8.13
CA GLY A 157 1.74 5.66 -9.14
C GLY A 157 1.33 6.10 -10.55
N LEU A 158 0.43 7.09 -10.69
CA LEU A 158 0.05 7.70 -11.97
C LEU A 158 1.26 8.18 -12.80
N TRP A 159 2.28 8.67 -12.10
CA TRP A 159 3.47 9.24 -12.72
C TRP A 159 4.62 8.24 -12.74
N ILE A 160 4.84 7.55 -11.61
CA ILE A 160 5.95 6.61 -11.46
C ILE A 160 5.82 5.43 -12.43
N ILE A 161 4.63 4.83 -12.55
CA ILE A 161 4.45 3.62 -13.38
C ILE A 161 4.75 3.93 -14.85
N PRO A 162 4.14 4.94 -15.51
CA PRO A 162 4.48 5.26 -16.90
C PRO A 162 5.95 5.67 -17.08
N MET A 163 6.53 6.40 -16.12
CA MET A 163 7.94 6.81 -16.19
C MET A 163 8.88 5.61 -16.18
N ILE A 164 8.61 4.60 -15.33
CA ILE A 164 9.34 3.33 -15.30
C ILE A 164 9.32 2.67 -16.68
N PHE A 165 8.14 2.50 -17.27
CA PHE A 165 8.01 1.81 -18.56
C PHE A 165 8.59 2.62 -19.74
N TYR A 166 8.55 3.94 -19.66
CA TYR A 166 9.15 4.81 -20.67
C TYR A 166 10.68 4.73 -20.62
N TRP A 167 11.30 5.00 -19.47
CA TRP A 167 12.76 5.08 -19.35
C TRP A 167 13.45 3.72 -19.30
N LYS A 168 12.85 2.72 -18.64
CA LYS A 168 13.52 1.43 -18.40
C LYS A 168 13.15 0.37 -19.42
N ARG A 169 11.91 0.38 -19.91
CA ARG A 169 11.41 -0.60 -20.89
C ARG A 169 11.31 -0.05 -22.31
N ASN A 170 11.65 1.22 -22.53
CA ASN A 170 11.62 1.87 -23.83
C ASN A 170 10.28 1.69 -24.57
N TRP A 171 9.18 1.68 -23.82
CA TRP A 171 7.85 1.59 -24.44
C TRP A 171 7.59 2.83 -25.31
N PRO A 172 6.98 2.66 -26.50
CA PRO A 172 6.67 3.79 -27.36
C PRO A 172 5.65 4.71 -26.67
N TRP A 173 5.76 6.02 -26.92
CA TRP A 173 4.95 7.05 -26.26
C TRP A 173 3.43 6.78 -26.36
N LYS A 174 2.95 6.23 -27.49
CA LYS A 174 1.53 5.86 -27.66
C LYS A 174 1.08 4.77 -26.66
N LYS A 175 1.95 3.83 -26.30
CA LYS A 175 1.67 2.78 -25.30
C LYS A 175 1.71 3.37 -23.89
N ILE A 176 2.63 4.30 -23.64
CA ILE A 176 2.73 5.05 -22.38
C ILE A 176 1.48 5.90 -22.14
N LEU A 177 0.98 6.64 -23.14
CA LEU A 177 -0.26 7.40 -23.00
C LEU A 177 -1.45 6.51 -22.73
N ARG A 178 -1.59 5.37 -23.43
CA ARG A 178 -2.66 4.41 -23.14
C ARG A 178 -2.58 3.91 -21.70
N LEU A 179 -1.40 3.56 -21.21
CA LEU A 179 -1.19 3.18 -19.81
C LEU A 179 -1.57 4.31 -18.86
N PHE A 180 -1.11 5.54 -19.12
CA PHE A 180 -1.43 6.70 -18.29
C PHE A 180 -2.93 6.95 -18.22
N PHE A 181 -3.65 6.94 -19.34
CA PHE A 181 -5.11 7.12 -19.35
C PHE A 181 -5.86 5.96 -18.67
N SER A 182 -5.38 4.73 -18.81
CA SER A 182 -5.94 3.59 -18.05
C SER A 182 -5.72 3.75 -16.54
N LEU A 183 -4.54 4.20 -16.10
CA LEU A 183 -4.29 4.50 -14.69
C LEU A 183 -5.13 5.69 -14.22
N LEU A 184 -5.25 6.75 -15.03
CA LEU A 184 -6.09 7.89 -14.71
C LEU A 184 -7.55 7.47 -14.50
N LEU A 185 -8.08 6.58 -15.34
CA LEU A 185 -9.42 6.03 -15.17
C LEU A 185 -9.59 5.30 -13.83
N VAL A 186 -8.61 4.49 -13.43
CA VAL A 186 -8.62 3.79 -12.13
C VAL A 186 -8.53 4.76 -10.95
N PHE A 187 -7.76 5.83 -11.10
CA PHE A 187 -7.67 6.87 -10.07
C PHE A 187 -8.98 7.67 -9.95
N LEU A 188 -9.58 8.04 -11.08
CA LEU A 188 -10.87 8.73 -11.10
C LEU A 188 -11.98 7.85 -10.52
N SER A 189 -12.00 6.54 -10.81
CA SER A 189 -12.97 5.63 -10.20
C SER A 189 -12.80 5.54 -8.68
N TYR A 190 -11.55 5.59 -8.19
CA TYR A 190 -11.27 5.69 -6.76
C TYR A 190 -11.80 7.00 -6.15
N LEU A 191 -11.58 8.14 -6.82
CA LEU A 191 -12.10 9.43 -6.33
C LEU A 191 -13.63 9.48 -6.30
N LEU A 192 -14.29 8.87 -7.30
CA LEU A 192 -15.75 8.75 -7.31
C LEU A 192 -16.25 7.90 -6.14
N LEU A 193 -15.62 6.75 -5.90
CA LEU A 193 -15.94 5.89 -4.76
C LEU A 193 -15.74 6.66 -3.44
N ARG A 194 -14.60 7.34 -3.31
CA ARG A 194 -14.27 8.17 -2.13
C ARG A 194 -15.31 9.25 -1.89
N ASN A 195 -15.73 9.96 -2.94
CA ASN A 195 -16.74 11.02 -2.85
C ASN A 195 -18.11 10.47 -2.44
N GLN A 196 -18.49 9.27 -2.88
CA GLN A 196 -19.75 8.62 -2.45
C GLN A 196 -19.75 8.26 -0.97
N PHE A 197 -18.61 7.82 -0.42
CA PHE A 197 -18.51 7.46 0.99
C PHE A 197 -18.31 8.67 1.92
N MET A 198 -17.57 9.70 1.48
CA MET A 198 -17.21 10.82 2.36
C MET A 198 -17.91 12.14 2.05
N GLY A 199 -18.49 12.32 0.86
CA GLY A 199 -19.08 13.58 0.43
C GLY A 199 -18.08 14.66 0.02
N ASP A 200 -16.77 14.41 0.21
CA ASP A 200 -15.70 15.38 -0.06
C ASP A 200 -14.68 14.88 -1.11
N TRP A 201 -14.34 15.76 -2.05
CA TRP A 201 -13.39 15.49 -3.14
C TRP A 201 -11.92 15.57 -2.71
N ILE A 202 -11.59 16.45 -1.76
CA ILE A 202 -10.24 16.73 -1.27
C ILE A 202 -10.32 16.74 0.26
N GLY A 203 -9.38 16.08 0.94
CA GLY A 203 -9.48 15.81 2.37
C GLY A 203 -9.54 17.06 3.25
N THR A 204 -10.70 17.35 3.80
CA THR A 204 -10.99 18.36 4.84
C THR A 204 -10.56 17.90 6.25
N TYR A 205 -9.76 16.84 6.34
CA TYR A 205 -9.36 16.17 7.59
C TYR A 205 -8.72 17.12 8.62
N GLY A 206 -7.97 18.13 8.15
CA GLY A 206 -7.32 19.10 9.04
C GLY A 206 -8.29 20.06 9.72
N GLU A 207 -9.38 20.43 9.05
CA GLU A 207 -10.32 21.45 9.56
C GLU A 207 -11.27 20.89 10.63
N LEU A 208 -11.57 19.59 10.58
CA LEU A 208 -12.44 18.94 11.57
C LEU A 208 -11.69 18.60 12.87
N HIS A 209 -10.39 18.30 12.81
CA HIS A 209 -9.57 18.08 14.00
C HIS A 209 -9.08 19.37 14.67
N GLN A 210 -9.02 20.49 13.95
CA GLN A 210 -8.74 21.81 14.55
C GLN A 210 -9.92 22.40 15.33
N LYS A 211 -11.12 21.82 15.24
CA LYS A 211 -12.29 22.25 16.04
C LYS A 211 -12.40 21.57 17.40
N VAL A 212 -11.37 20.83 17.83
CA VAL A 212 -11.22 20.43 19.22
C VAL A 212 -10.21 21.38 19.84
N ASP A 213 -10.69 22.55 20.26
CA ASP A 213 -10.15 23.40 21.35
C ASP A 213 -10.83 24.78 21.32
N VAL A 214 -12.02 24.88 21.93
CA VAL A 214 -12.40 25.84 22.99
C VAL A 214 -13.52 25.21 23.83
#